data_AF-A0A8X7TNL4-F1
#
_entry.id   AF-A0A8X7TNL4-F1
#
_cell.length_a   1.000
_cell.length_b   1.000
_cell.length_c   1.000
_cell.angle_alpha   90.00
_cell.angle_beta   90.00
_cell.angle_gamma   90.00
#
_symmetry.space_group_name_H-M   'P 1'
#
loop_
_entity.id
_entity.type
_entity.pdbx_description
1 polymer ?
#
loop_
_entity_poly.entity_id
_entity_poly.type
_entity_poly.pdbx_seq_one_letter_code
_entity_poly.pdbx_strand_id
1 'polypeptide(L)'
;MSPNVGKHWISMCANFVTRSIEVFDREGPRHPVLMEPFAVLIPRIVKAIRSSKSRQDQVKQDTASYASMPFLLNKSSVDRGVYALKHIAIFWHGLFHGE
;
A
#
# COMPACT_ATOMS: atom_id res chain seq x y z
N MET A 1 6.89 13.96 29.22
CA MET A 1 6.04 13.10 28.39
C MET A 1 6.75 12.85 27.08
N SER A 2 7.25 11.64 26.84
CA SER A 2 7.85 11.31 25.53
C SER A 2 6.74 11.22 24.48
N PRO A 3 6.90 11.83 23.29
CA PRO A 3 5.93 11.69 22.22
C PRO A 3 5.82 10.20 21.86
N ASN A 4 4.60 9.73 21.59
CA ASN A 4 4.32 8.34 21.22
C ASN A 4 4.94 8.00 19.86
N VAL A 5 6.25 7.77 19.81
CA VAL A 5 6.97 7.27 18.64
C VAL A 5 6.50 5.83 18.39
N GLY A 6 5.99 5.54 17.18
CA GLY A 6 5.75 4.17 16.72
C GLY A 6 4.32 3.61 16.82
N LYS A 7 3.27 4.43 16.89
CA LYS A 7 1.88 3.91 16.97
C LYS A 7 1.05 4.04 15.69
N HIS A 8 1.63 4.49 14.57
CA HIS A 8 0.88 4.67 13.32
C HIS A 8 0.99 3.44 12.42
N TRP A 9 -0.13 3.01 11.85
CA TRP A 9 -0.21 1.87 10.94
C TRP A 9 -0.71 2.34 9.59
N ILE A 10 0.03 1.98 8.55
CA ILE A 10 -0.37 2.12 7.15
C ILE A 10 -0.40 0.72 6.53
N SER A 11 -1.28 0.48 5.57
CA SER A 11 -1.21 -0.70 4.71
C SER A 11 -0.94 -0.28 3.28
N MET A 12 -0.14 -1.08 2.59
CA MET A 12 0.20 -0.88 1.19
C MET A 12 0.01 -2.20 0.47
N CYS A 13 -0.83 -2.20 -0.55
CA CYS A 13 -1.17 -3.38 -1.32
C CYS A 13 -0.71 -3.18 -2.76
N ALA A 14 0.20 -4.04 -3.24
CA ALA A 14 0.74 -3.96 -4.60
C ALA A 14 0.12 -5.07 -5.48
N ASN A 15 -0.51 -4.67 -6.58
CA ASN A 15 -0.98 -5.57 -7.63
C ASN A 15 0.03 -5.57 -8.79
N PHE A 16 0.77 -6.67 -8.93
CA PHE A 16 1.80 -6.81 -9.96
C PHE A 16 1.24 -7.05 -11.37
N VAL A 17 -0.04 -7.40 -11.50
CA VAL A 17 -0.72 -7.57 -12.80
C VAL A 17 -1.09 -6.21 -13.37
N THR A 18 -1.81 -5.40 -12.59
CA THR A 18 -2.24 -4.06 -12.98
C THR A 18 -1.17 -2.98 -12.78
N ARG A 19 -0.06 -3.33 -12.10
CA ARG A 19 1.03 -2.40 -11.75
C ARG A 19 0.52 -1.22 -10.93
N SER A 20 -0.33 -1.51 -9.95
CA SER A 20 -0.93 -0.51 -9.08
C SER A 20 -0.58 -0.78 -7.63
N ILE A 21 -0.34 0.28 -6.87
CA ILE A 21 -0.12 0.26 -5.44
C ILE A 21 -1.25 1.05 -4.79
N GLU A 22 -2.01 0.41 -3.92
CA GLU A 22 -3.05 1.06 -3.14
C GLU A 22 -2.57 1.23 -1.70
N VAL A 23 -2.59 2.48 -1.22
CA VAL A 23 -2.15 2.85 0.13
C VAL A 23 -3.35 3.23 0.98
N PHE A 24 -3.47 2.62 2.14
CA PHE A 24 -4.39 3.06 3.16
C PHE A 24 -3.61 3.72 4.30
N ASP A 25 -3.93 4.98 4.52
CA ASP A 25 -3.56 5.73 5.71
C ASP A 25 -4.85 6.32 6.29
N ARG A 26 -5.20 5.90 7.52
CA ARG A 26 -6.40 6.41 8.21
C ARG A 26 -6.36 7.92 8.40
N GLU A 27 -5.16 8.45 8.46
CA GLU A 27 -4.89 9.85 8.70
C GLU A 27 -4.85 10.70 7.43
N GLY A 28 -5.12 10.08 6.28
CA GLY A 28 -5.05 10.69 4.96
C GLY A 28 -3.60 10.81 4.46
N PRO A 29 -3.39 11.41 3.28
CA PRO A 29 -2.07 11.57 2.69
C PRO A 29 -1.24 12.61 3.45
N ARG A 30 -0.70 12.26 4.62
CA ARG A 30 0.17 13.16 5.41
C ARG A 30 1.54 13.34 4.78
N HIS A 31 2.02 12.32 4.08
CA HIS A 31 3.38 12.28 3.53
C HIS A 31 3.41 11.64 2.13
N PRO A 32 2.74 12.23 1.13
CA PRO A 32 2.67 11.68 -0.24
C PRO A 32 4.07 11.51 -0.87
N VAL A 33 5.02 12.40 -0.54
CA VAL A 33 6.41 12.34 -1.00
C VAL A 33 7.13 11.09 -0.50
N LEU A 34 6.72 10.51 0.64
CA LEU A 34 7.29 9.26 1.13
C LEU A 34 6.76 8.04 0.35
N MET A 35 5.66 8.19 -0.39
CA MET A 35 5.03 7.09 -1.14
C MET A 35 5.59 6.92 -2.55
N GLU A 36 5.96 8.02 -3.22
CA GLU A 36 6.54 7.99 -4.58
C GLU A 36 7.73 7.05 -4.73
N PRO A 37 8.67 6.94 -3.75
CA PRO A 37 9.76 5.98 -3.84
C PRO A 37 9.29 4.52 -3.96
N PHE A 38 8.16 4.14 -3.34
CA PHE A 38 7.66 2.77 -3.39
C PHE A 38 7.16 2.37 -4.78
N ALA A 39 6.56 3.30 -5.52
CA ALA A 39 6.17 3.11 -6.92
C ALA A 39 7.35 2.77 -7.85
N VAL A 40 8.57 3.10 -7.43
CA VAL A 40 9.81 2.81 -8.15
C VAL A 40 10.53 1.59 -7.57
N LEU A 41 10.60 1.49 -6.23
CA LEU A 41 11.34 0.45 -5.52
C LEU A 41 10.68 -0.92 -5.66
N ILE A 42 9.35 -1.00 -5.58
CA ILE A 42 8.63 -2.28 -5.66
C ILE A 42 8.85 -2.96 -7.02
N PRO A 43 8.65 -2.29 -8.19
CA PRO A 43 8.97 -2.87 -9.49
C PRO A 43 10.42 -3.32 -9.63
N ARG A 44 11.37 -2.57 -9.03
CA ARG A 44 12.80 -2.93 -9.04
C ARG A 44 13.10 -4.19 -8.24
N ILE A 45 12.50 -4.33 -7.06
CA ILE A 45 12.62 -5.55 -6.23
C ILE A 45 12.01 -6.74 -6.97
N VAL A 46 10.81 -6.59 -7.52
CA VAL A 46 10.13 -7.64 -8.31
C VAL A 46 10.99 -8.06 -9.50
N LYS A 47 11.57 -7.09 -10.23
CA LYS A 47 12.50 -7.38 -11.30
C LYS A 47 13.74 -8.10 -10.79
N ALA A 48 14.37 -7.65 -9.70
CA ALA A 48 15.57 -8.29 -9.17
C ALA A 48 15.31 -9.76 -8.80
N ILE A 49 14.16 -10.06 -8.20
CA ILE A 49 13.73 -11.43 -7.88
C ILE A 49 13.51 -12.25 -9.16
N ARG A 50 12.83 -11.68 -10.17
CA ARG A 50 12.50 -12.37 -11.44
C ARG A 50 13.67 -12.47 -12.41
N SER A 51 14.63 -11.54 -12.37
CA SER A 51 15.79 -11.47 -13.28
C SER A 51 16.75 -12.63 -13.09
N SER A 52 16.62 -13.41 -12.01
CA SER A 52 17.25 -14.72 -11.87
C SER A 52 16.75 -15.75 -12.92
N LYS A 53 15.60 -15.48 -13.58
CA LYS A 53 14.92 -16.38 -14.52
C LYS A 53 14.72 -15.82 -15.94
N SER A 54 14.79 -14.51 -16.17
CA SER A 54 14.70 -13.93 -17.53
C SER A 54 15.47 -12.61 -17.66
N ARG A 55 16.16 -12.40 -18.78
CA ARG A 55 17.06 -11.23 -19.00
C ARG A 55 16.36 -9.97 -19.53
N GLN A 56 15.02 -9.96 -19.70
CA GLN A 56 14.34 -8.93 -20.51
C GLN A 56 13.12 -8.23 -19.89
N ASP A 57 12.91 -8.29 -18.58
CA ASP A 57 11.82 -7.53 -17.96
C ASP A 57 12.20 -6.03 -17.88
N GLN A 58 11.57 -5.19 -18.70
CA GLN A 58 11.66 -3.73 -18.57
C GLN A 58 10.94 -3.28 -17.29
N VAL A 59 11.63 -2.50 -16.44
CA VAL A 59 11.02 -1.89 -15.25
C VAL A 59 10.15 -0.74 -15.74
N LYS A 60 8.82 -0.84 -15.56
CA LYS A 60 7.96 0.34 -15.57
C LYS A 60 7.55 0.64 -14.13
N GLN A 61 7.33 1.91 -13.85
CA GLN A 61 6.84 2.36 -12.55
C GLN A 61 5.40 1.88 -12.33
N ASP A 62 5.08 1.56 -11.08
CA ASP A 62 3.70 1.31 -10.68
C ASP A 62 2.96 2.64 -10.48
N THR A 63 1.64 2.62 -10.63
CA THR A 63 0.79 3.76 -10.26
C THR A 63 0.42 3.64 -8.78
N ALA A 64 0.76 4.64 -7.96
CA ALA A 64 0.37 4.69 -6.56
C ALA A 64 -0.87 5.56 -6.35
N SER A 65 -1.85 5.07 -5.60
CA SER A 65 -3.06 5.80 -5.21
C SER A 65 -3.42 5.56 -3.76
N TYR A 66 -4.04 6.56 -3.13
CA TYR A 66 -4.61 6.39 -1.80
C TYR A 66 -6.00 5.76 -1.88
N ALA A 67 -6.28 4.82 -1.00
CA ALA A 67 -7.58 4.22 -0.83
C ALA A 67 -8.61 5.27 -0.40
N SER A 68 -9.81 5.21 -0.99
CA SER A 68 -10.92 6.08 -0.57
C SER A 68 -11.31 5.80 0.87
N MET A 69 -11.24 6.84 1.71
CA MET A 69 -11.53 6.75 3.13
C MET A 69 -13.00 7.07 3.41
N PRO A 70 -13.73 6.22 4.15
CA PRO A 70 -15.01 6.63 4.72
C PRO A 70 -14.78 7.79 5.69
N PHE A 71 -15.56 8.87 5.56
CA PHE A 71 -15.41 10.08 6.37
C PHE A 71 -15.60 9.84 7.89
N LEU A 72 -16.22 8.71 8.26
CA LEU A 72 -16.66 8.39 9.62
C LEU A 72 -16.01 7.11 10.19
N LEU A 73 -14.68 7.02 10.14
CA LEU A 73 -13.98 5.95 10.89
C LEU A 73 -13.83 6.32 12.37
N ASN A 74 -13.92 5.31 13.24
CA ASN A 74 -13.59 5.46 14.65
C ASN A 74 -12.11 5.88 14.77
N LYS A 75 -11.88 6.99 15.48
CA LYS A 75 -10.54 7.58 15.66
C LYS A 75 -9.84 7.05 16.91
N SER A 76 -10.40 6.03 17.58
CA SER A 76 -9.74 5.33 18.67
C SER A 76 -8.33 4.89 18.25
N SER A 77 -7.37 5.19 19.13
CA SER A 77 -5.95 4.93 18.89
C SER A 77 -5.60 3.44 18.86
N VAL A 78 -6.48 2.58 19.39
CA VAL A 78 -6.34 1.12 19.47
C VAL A 78 -6.71 0.46 18.13
N ASP A 79 -7.62 1.07 17.37
CA ASP A 79 -8.14 0.49 16.13
C ASP A 79 -7.20 0.72 14.93
N ARG A 80 -5.95 1.17 15.15
CA ARG A 80 -5.02 1.58 14.08
C ARG A 80 -4.64 0.45 13.15
N GLY A 81 -4.27 -0.70 13.72
CA GLY A 81 -4.02 -1.91 12.93
C GLY A 81 -5.29 -2.51 12.34
N VAL A 82 -6.44 -2.38 13.01
CA VAL A 82 -7.72 -2.99 12.56
C VAL A 82 -8.12 -2.45 11.18
N TYR A 83 -8.03 -1.14 10.95
CA TYR A 83 -8.38 -0.60 9.64
C TYR A 83 -7.35 -0.93 8.55
N ALA A 84 -6.06 -1.00 8.89
CA ALA A 84 -5.04 -1.46 7.95
C ALA A 84 -5.28 -2.92 7.54
N LEU A 85 -5.62 -3.79 8.50
CA LEU A 85 -5.99 -5.19 8.22
C LEU A 85 -7.28 -5.29 7.40
N LYS A 86 -8.29 -4.47 7.72
CA LYS A 86 -9.55 -4.41 6.95
C LYS A 86 -9.30 -3.98 5.50
N HIS A 87 -8.42 -3.00 5.29
CA HIS A 87 -8.01 -2.59 3.94
C HIS A 87 -7.37 -3.74 3.17
N ILE A 88 -6.43 -4.47 3.78
CA ILE A 88 -5.80 -5.65 3.16
C ILE A 88 -6.85 -6.70 2.79
N ALA A 89 -7.80 -6.99 3.69
CA ALA A 89 -8.86 -7.97 3.44
C ALA A 89 -9.76 -7.56 2.27
N ILE A 90 -10.14 -6.27 2.18
CA ILE A 90 -10.95 -5.74 1.07
C ILE A 90 -10.17 -5.80 -0.25
N PHE A 91 -8.90 -5.39 -0.24
CA PHE A 91 -8.03 -5.44 -1.42
C PHE A 91 -7.93 -6.87 -1.98
N TRP A 92 -7.72 -7.86 -1.09
CA TRP A 92 -7.71 -9.27 -1.47
C TRP A 92 -9.08 -9.71 -2.01
N HIS A 93 -10.17 -9.36 -1.33
CA HIS A 93 -11.49 -9.75 -1.78
C HIS A 93 -11.81 -9.20 -3.18
N GLY A 94 -11.53 -7.92 -3.44
CA GLY A 94 -11.71 -7.31 -4.77
C GLY A 94 -10.82 -7.93 -5.86
N LEU A 95 -9.63 -8.40 -5.51
CA LEU A 95 -8.71 -9.05 -6.46
C LEU A 95 -9.20 -10.44 -6.91
N PHE A 96 -9.85 -11.20 -6.02
CA PHE A 96 -10.23 -12.60 -6.26
C PHE A 96 -11.73 -12.82 -6.49
N HIS A 97 -12.57 -11.84 -6.15
CA HIS A 97 -14.04 -11.92 -6.29
C HIS A 97 -14.63 -10.77 -7.12
N GLY A 98 -13.81 -9.99 -7.83
CA GLY A 98 -14.28 -8.91 -8.69
C GLY A 98 -15.02 -9.42 -9.94
N GLU A 99 -16.33 -9.22 -9.96
CA GLU A 99 -17.16 -8.94 -11.14
C GLU A 99 -17.08 -7.45 -11.52
#